data_AF-A0A2H6FRR6-F1
#
_entry.id   AF-A0A2H6FRR6-F1
#
_cell.length_a   1.000
_cell.length_b   1.000
_cell.length_c   1.000
_cell.angle_alpha   90.00
_cell.angle_beta   90.00
_cell.angle_gamma   90.00
#
_symmetry.space_group_name_H-M   'P 1'
#
loop_
_entity.id
_entity.type
_entity.pdbx_description
1 polymer ?
#
loop_
_entity_poly.entity_id
_entity_poly.type
_entity_poly.pdbx_seq_one_letter_code
_entity_poly.pdbx_strand_id
1 'polypeptide(L)'
;MEKSVKGTKTEKNLLASFAGESQARNRYTYFASVAKKAGFEQIAAIFLETAENEKEHAKRFFKFLEGGDLEITAAYPAGTIGDTGANLGAAATGENLRMD
;
A
#
# COMPACT_ATOMS: atom_id res chain seq x y z
N MET A 1 9.18 -23.37 -19.61
CA MET A 1 7.96 -22.55 -19.62
C MET A 1 7.73 -22.08 -18.20
N GLU A 2 7.74 -20.77 -17.96
CA GLU A 2 7.21 -20.24 -16.70
C GLU A 2 5.75 -20.71 -16.55
N LYS A 3 5.39 -21.18 -15.36
CA LYS A 3 4.00 -21.55 -15.08
C LYS A 3 3.18 -20.26 -14.99
N SER A 4 2.15 -20.16 -15.82
CA SER A 4 1.21 -19.05 -15.79
C SER A 4 0.47 -19.01 -14.44
N VAL A 5 0.22 -17.80 -13.94
CA VAL A 5 -0.60 -17.57 -12.73
C VAL A 5 -2.09 -17.48 -13.05
N LYS A 6 -2.48 -17.41 -14.32
CA LYS A 6 -3.88 -17.21 -14.74
C LYS A 6 -4.86 -18.19 -14.12
N GLY A 7 -5.94 -17.66 -13.55
CA GLY A 7 -7.02 -18.43 -12.90
C GLY A 7 -6.65 -19.02 -11.54
N THR A 8 -5.42 -18.80 -11.05
CA THR A 8 -4.97 -19.35 -9.76
C THR A 8 -5.33 -18.44 -8.60
N LYS A 9 -5.29 -19.01 -7.38
CA LYS A 9 -5.34 -18.21 -6.14
C LYS A 9 -4.19 -17.21 -6.08
N THR A 10 -3.03 -17.54 -6.64
CA THR A 10 -1.87 -16.65 -6.68
C THR A 10 -2.15 -15.39 -7.49
N GLU A 11 -2.84 -15.48 -8.63
CA GLU A 11 -3.22 -14.30 -9.41
C GLU A 11 -4.13 -13.36 -8.63
N LYS A 12 -5.14 -13.92 -7.94
CA LYS A 12 -6.03 -13.13 -7.06
C LYS A 12 -5.26 -12.47 -5.92
N ASN A 13 -4.34 -13.18 -5.29
CA ASN A 13 -3.50 -12.64 -4.22
C ASN A 13 -2.60 -11.52 -4.74
N LEU A 14 -1.97 -11.69 -5.91
CA LEU A 14 -1.14 -10.65 -6.54
C LEU A 14 -1.95 -9.37 -6.81
N LEU A 15 -3.17 -9.49 -7.33
CA LEU A 15 -4.03 -8.33 -7.55
C LEU A 15 -4.49 -7.69 -6.23
N ALA A 16 -4.83 -8.49 -5.21
CA ALA A 16 -5.19 -7.99 -3.89
C ALA A 16 -4.03 -7.22 -3.23
N SER A 17 -2.80 -7.75 -3.32
CA SER A 17 -1.59 -7.08 -2.84
C SER A 17 -1.35 -5.78 -3.61
N PHE A 18 -1.43 -5.80 -4.94
CA PHE A 18 -1.29 -4.59 -5.77
C PHE A 18 -2.30 -3.50 -5.38
N ALA A 19 -3.57 -3.87 -5.18
CA ALA A 19 -4.62 -2.94 -4.77
C ALA A 19 -4.38 -2.40 -3.35
N GLY A 20 -3.89 -3.23 -2.43
CA GLY A 20 -3.48 -2.80 -1.10
C GLY A 20 -2.31 -1.80 -1.16
N GLU A 21 -1.25 -2.11 -1.92
CA GLU A 21 -0.02 -1.31 -1.97
C GLU A 21 -0.29 0.06 -2.59
N SER A 22 -1.11 0.08 -3.63
CA SER A 22 -1.56 1.31 -4.27
C SER A 22 -2.32 2.22 -3.29
N GLN A 23 -3.16 1.65 -2.43
CA GLN A 23 -3.87 2.42 -1.40
C GLN A 23 -2.96 2.86 -0.25
N ALA A 24 -2.02 2.01 0.19
CA ALA A 24 -1.06 2.34 1.23
C ALA A 24 -0.16 3.50 0.83
N ARG A 25 0.41 3.45 -0.39
CA ARG A 25 1.14 4.57 -1.00
C ARG A 25 0.39 5.89 -0.86
N ASN A 26 -0.88 5.91 -1.29
CA ASN A 26 -1.69 7.12 -1.23
C ASN A 26 -1.89 7.60 0.22
N ARG A 27 -2.23 6.70 1.16
CA ARG A 27 -2.36 7.07 2.58
C ARG A 27 -1.07 7.67 3.13
N TYR A 28 0.09 7.08 2.86
CA TYR A 28 1.37 7.61 3.32
C TYR A 28 1.68 8.98 2.73
N THR A 29 1.37 9.23 1.46
CA THR A 29 1.49 10.59 0.91
C THR A 29 0.57 11.61 1.60
N TYR A 30 -0.63 11.21 2.01
CA TYR A 30 -1.54 12.08 2.76
C TYR A 30 -1.03 12.36 4.17
N PHE A 31 -0.53 11.31 4.84
CA PHE A 31 0.04 11.43 6.19
C PHE A 31 1.30 12.29 6.20
N ALA A 32 2.13 12.19 5.16
CA ALA A 32 3.28 13.08 4.97
C ALA A 32 2.85 14.55 4.90
N SER A 33 1.76 14.87 4.18
CA SER A 33 1.24 16.23 4.09
C SER A 33 0.80 16.75 5.46
N VAL A 34 0.14 15.92 6.27
CA VAL A 34 -0.25 16.27 7.65
C VAL A 34 0.99 16.51 8.52
N ALA A 35 1.95 15.59 8.50
CA ALA A 35 3.18 15.71 9.28
C ALA A 35 3.94 17.00 8.96
N LYS A 36 4.05 17.33 7.66
CA LYS A 36 4.68 18.57 7.19
C LYS A 36 3.95 19.81 7.69
N LYS A 37 2.61 19.85 7.60
CA LYS A 37 1.80 20.96 8.12
C LYS A 37 1.94 21.16 9.62
N ALA A 38 2.20 20.08 10.36
CA ALA A 38 2.45 20.12 11.80
C ALA A 38 3.91 20.43 12.17
N GLY A 39 4.79 20.69 11.20
CA GLY A 39 6.20 21.04 11.42
C GLY A 39 7.13 19.84 11.60
N PHE A 40 6.65 18.61 11.40
CA PHE A 40 7.45 17.40 11.52
C PHE A 40 8.08 16.99 10.18
N GLU A 41 9.04 17.77 9.70
CA GLU A 41 9.67 17.57 8.38
C GLU A 41 10.32 16.17 8.24
N GLN A 42 10.99 15.66 9.29
CA GLN A 42 11.58 14.32 9.24
C GLN A 42 10.53 13.22 9.14
N ILE A 43 9.41 13.35 9.86
CA ILE A 43 8.31 12.37 9.81
C ILE A 43 7.63 12.42 8.44
N ALA A 44 7.46 13.61 7.88
CA ALA A 44 6.94 13.76 6.52
C ALA A 44 7.83 13.07 5.48
N ALA A 45 9.17 13.23 5.60
CA ALA A 45 10.12 12.56 4.72
C ALA A 45 10.04 11.03 4.84
N ILE A 46 9.94 10.50 6.06
CA ILE A 46 9.77 9.06 6.30
C ILE A 46 8.49 8.54 5.63
N PHE A 47 7.35 9.22 5.82
CA PHE A 47 6.11 8.81 5.15
C PHE A 47 6.23 8.82 3.61
N LEU A 48 6.92 9.79 3.03
CA LEU A 48 7.15 9.83 1.58
C LEU A 48 8.06 8.69 1.12
N GLU A 49 9.12 8.39 1.86
CA GLU A 49 9.99 7.26 1.57
C GLU A 49 9.21 5.93 1.63
N THR A 50 8.40 5.73 2.67
CA THR A 50 7.52 4.56 2.76
C THR A 50 6.54 4.49 1.59
N ALA A 51 5.95 5.62 1.19
CA ALA A 51 5.06 5.66 0.02
C ALA A 51 5.78 5.22 -1.27
N GLU A 52 7.05 5.58 -1.43
CA GLU A 52 7.86 5.16 -2.57
C GLU A 52 8.24 3.67 -2.50
N ASN A 53 8.46 3.13 -1.31
CA ASN A 53 8.63 1.68 -1.13
C ASN A 53 7.36 0.92 -1.57
N GLU A 54 6.17 1.35 -1.12
CA GLU A 54 4.91 0.71 -1.54
C GLU A 54 4.66 0.82 -3.04
N LYS A 55 5.13 1.89 -3.68
CA LYS A 55 5.09 2.02 -5.13
C LYS A 55 5.91 0.91 -5.81
N GLU A 56 7.12 0.63 -5.33
CA GLU A 56 7.96 -0.43 -5.89
C GLU A 56 7.42 -1.83 -5.55
N HIS A 57 6.83 -2.03 -4.37
CA HIS A 57 6.09 -3.26 -4.02
C HIS A 57 4.92 -3.49 -5.00
N ALA A 58 4.05 -2.48 -5.16
CA ALA A 58 2.91 -2.53 -6.09
C ALA A 58 3.37 -2.87 -7.51
N LYS A 59 4.41 -2.19 -7.99
CA LYS A 59 4.98 -2.39 -9.32
C LYS A 59 5.53 -3.82 -9.50
N ARG A 60 6.13 -4.41 -8.47
CA ARG A 60 6.60 -5.80 -8.51
C ARG A 60 5.42 -6.78 -8.62
N PHE A 61 4.39 -6.62 -7.81
CA PHE A 61 3.19 -7.48 -7.90
C PHE A 61 2.49 -7.34 -9.24
N PHE A 62 2.35 -6.11 -9.75
CA PHE A 62 1.72 -5.85 -11.03
C PHE A 62 2.46 -6.50 -12.21
N LYS A 63 3.80 -6.57 -12.16
CA LYS A 63 4.61 -7.24 -13.19
C LYS A 63 4.38 -8.76 -13.29
N PHE A 64 3.88 -9.40 -12.24
CA PHE A 64 3.55 -10.83 -12.27
C PHE A 64 2.15 -11.12 -12.84
N LEU A 65 1.32 -10.10 -13.04
CA LEU A 65 0.00 -10.26 -13.64
C LEU A 65 0.11 -10.33 -15.17
N GLU A 66 -0.68 -11.20 -15.79
CA GLU A 66 -0.63 -11.47 -17.23
C GLU A 66 -1.76 -10.76 -18.01
N GLY A 67 -2.39 -9.71 -17.44
CA GLY A 67 -3.35 -8.81 -18.11
C GLY A 67 -4.82 -9.26 -18.11
N GLY A 68 -5.76 -8.36 -18.43
CA GLY A 68 -7.21 -8.61 -18.37
C GLY A 68 -7.84 -8.31 -17.01
N ASP A 69 -9.16 -8.44 -16.93
CA ASP A 69 -9.92 -8.06 -15.72
C ASP A 69 -10.08 -9.26 -14.77
N LEU A 70 -9.90 -8.99 -13.48
CA LEU A 70 -10.02 -9.99 -12.42
C LEU A 70 -10.73 -9.38 -11.22
N GLU A 71 -11.77 -10.07 -10.75
CA GLU A 71 -12.50 -9.68 -9.56
C GLU A 71 -11.82 -10.18 -8.28
N ILE A 72 -11.69 -9.29 -7.31
CA ILE A 72 -11.21 -9.58 -5.95
C ILE A 72 -12.21 -9.06 -4.92
N THR A 73 -12.31 -9.76 -3.78
CA THR A 73 -13.03 -9.30 -2.60
C THR A 73 -12.03 -9.13 -1.47
N ALA A 74 -11.83 -7.90 -1.00
CA ALA A 74 -10.90 -7.58 0.07
C ALA A 74 -11.43 -6.42 0.92
N ALA A 75 -11.00 -6.37 2.19
CA ALA A 75 -11.29 -5.26 3.08
C ALA A 75 -10.12 -4.27 3.09
N TYR A 76 -10.42 -2.98 3.09
CA TYR A 76 -9.43 -1.91 3.11
C TYR A 76 -9.77 -0.86 4.16
N PRO A 77 -8.78 -0.12 4.69
CA PRO A 77 -9.05 1.02 5.56
C PRO A 77 -9.92 2.07 4.85
N ALA A 78 -11.14 2.27 5.34
CA ALA A 78 -12.08 3.27 4.83
C ALA A 78 -11.78 4.66 5.44
N GLY A 79 -10.55 5.13 5.28
CA GLY A 79 -10.04 6.28 6.05
C GLY A 79 -9.71 5.92 7.51
N THR A 80 -9.34 6.88 8.35
CA THR A 80 -9.34 8.36 8.15
C THR A 80 -7.93 8.94 8.11
N ILE A 81 -7.83 10.25 7.84
CA ILE A 81 -6.61 11.04 8.02
C ILE A 81 -6.73 11.76 9.36
N GLY A 82 -5.92 11.36 10.34
CA GLY A 82 -5.85 11.98 11.67
C GLY A 82 -4.68 12.95 11.81
N ASP A 83 -4.33 13.29 13.05
CA ASP A 83 -3.07 13.97 13.33
C ASP A 83 -1.85 13.06 13.08
N THR A 84 -0.64 13.62 13.14
CA THR A 84 0.59 12.88 12.86
C THR A 84 0.77 11.65 13.75
N GLY A 85 0.40 11.72 15.03
CA GLY A 85 0.53 10.61 15.96
C GLY A 85 -0.44 9.48 15.65
N ALA A 86 -1.70 9.81 15.39
CA ALA A 86 -2.72 8.86 14.95
C ALA A 86 -2.34 8.18 13.62
N ASN A 87 -1.80 8.95 12.68
CA ASN A 87 -1.37 8.43 11.38
C ASN A 87 -0.16 7.48 11.50
N LEU A 88 0.78 7.76 12.41
CA LEU A 88 1.88 6.83 12.72
C LEU A 88 1.37 5.51 13.32
N GLY A 89 0.41 5.58 14.25
CA GLY A 89 -0.24 4.39 14.81
C GLY A 89 -1.00 3.57 13.75
N ALA A 90 -1.70 4.26 12.85
CA ALA A 90 -2.39 3.62 11.73
C ALA A 90 -1.41 2.98 10.74
N ALA A 91 -0.29 3.63 10.43
CA ALA A 91 0.77 3.07 9.60
C ALA A 91 1.38 1.82 10.23
N ALA A 92 1.77 1.88 11.50
CA ALA A 92 2.36 0.74 12.22
C ALA A 92 1.39 -0.46 12.29
N THR A 93 0.10 -0.21 12.52
CA THR A 93 -0.92 -1.26 12.52
C THR A 93 -1.12 -1.86 11.14
N GLY A 94 -1.12 -1.01 10.10
CA GLY A 94 -1.23 -1.41 8.71
C GLY A 94 -0.10 -2.34 8.29
N GLU A 95 1.15 -1.97 8.59
CA GLU A 95 2.34 -2.77 8.27
C GLU A 95 2.41 -4.08 9.07
N ASN A 96 2.04 -4.09 10.35
CA ASN A 96 2.10 -5.32 11.15
C ASN A 96 1.09 -6.40 10.70
N LEU A 97 -0.03 -5.98 10.11
CA LEU A 97 -0.99 -6.89 9.46
C LEU A 97 -0.51 -7.37 8.09
N ARG A 98 0.55 -6.73 7.56
CA ARG A 98 1.15 -6.93 6.25
C ARG A 98 2.51 -7.57 6.43
N MET A 99 2.53 -8.84 6.76
CA MET A 99 3.76 -9.63 6.71
C MET A 99 3.92 -10.07 5.25
N ASP A 100 4.59 -9.22 4.47
CA ASP A 100 5.04 -9.47 3.10
C ASP A 100 5.99 -10.68 2.97
#